data_AF-A0A2V9WW06-F1
#
_entry.id   AF-A0A2V9WW06-F1
#
_cell.length_a   1.000
_cell.length_b   1.000
_cell.length_c   1.000
_cell.angle_alpha   90.00
_cell.angle_beta   90.00
_cell.angle_gamma   90.00
#
_symmetry.space_group_name_H-M   'P 1'
#
loop_
_entity.id
_entity.type
_entity.pdbx_description
1 polymer ?
#
loop_
_entity_poly.entity_id
_entity_poly.type
_entity_poly.pdbx_seq_one_letter_code
_entity_poly.pdbx_strand_id
1 'polypeptide(L)'
;MYGGNWQDLFAVAASWLALWKENNRQVWVFAVILIATILKRSAGMLRPTLQSIRLFDASGFYHEFFDHFGPKDFMGIPLHGAWWILVYYVVVILVCNIGGEELWWRGYVLPRQELASGQATWVIHGILWSLFHLFMQPTLWDTVRMAITGIALSFVAQRTKSTWPGILGHSFGNLAFFLNLFRGVVSP
;
A
#
# COMPACT_ATOMS: atom_id res chain seq x y z
N MET A 1 -1.06 -2.44 2.82
CA MET A 1 -0.16 -1.40 3.36
C MET A 1 -0.69 -0.88 4.69
N TYR A 2 0.19 -0.43 5.58
CA TYR A 2 0.09 -0.48 7.06
C TYR A 2 -0.84 0.57 7.72
N GLY A 3 -1.96 0.93 7.08
CA GLY A 3 -2.92 1.91 7.60
C GLY A 3 -3.91 1.35 8.62
N GLY A 4 -4.29 2.17 9.61
CA GLY A 4 -5.44 1.96 10.49
C GLY A 4 -6.73 2.56 9.90
N ASN A 5 -7.85 2.43 10.63
CA ASN A 5 -9.19 2.81 10.14
C ASN A 5 -9.30 4.27 9.65
N TRP A 6 -8.57 5.20 10.27
CA TRP A 6 -8.60 6.62 9.91
C TRP A 6 -7.75 6.93 8.66
N GLN A 7 -6.63 6.24 8.48
CA GLN A 7 -5.80 6.36 7.28
C GLN A 7 -6.55 5.83 6.06
N ASP A 8 -7.27 4.72 6.21
CA ASP A 8 -8.12 4.16 5.14
C ASP A 8 -9.24 5.16 4.75
N LEU A 9 -9.87 5.83 5.73
CA LEU A 9 -10.88 6.88 5.46
C LEU A 9 -10.30 8.09 4.73
N PHE A 10 -9.13 8.58 5.16
CA PHE A 10 -8.48 9.71 4.51
C PHE A 10 -8.04 9.38 3.08
N ALA A 11 -7.51 8.16 2.87
CA ALA A 11 -7.14 7.67 1.55
C ALA A 11 -8.35 7.63 0.61
N VAL A 12 -9.50 7.15 1.10
CA VAL A 12 -10.76 7.13 0.34
C VAL A 12 -11.19 8.57 -0.01
N ALA A 13 -11.22 9.48 0.96
CA ALA A 13 -11.65 10.86 0.74
C ALA A 13 -10.72 11.64 -0.22
N ALA A 14 -9.41 11.49 -0.09
CA ALA A 14 -8.44 12.13 -0.98
C ALA A 14 -8.49 11.55 -2.40
N SER A 15 -8.70 10.24 -2.53
CA SER A 15 -8.89 9.59 -3.83
C SER A 15 -10.15 10.09 -4.54
N TRP A 16 -11.23 10.36 -3.79
CA TRP A 16 -12.45 10.95 -4.33
C TRP A 16 -12.22 12.35 -4.91
N LEU A 17 -11.55 13.22 -4.15
CA LEU A 17 -11.21 14.59 -4.56
C LEU A 17 -10.33 14.60 -5.82
N ALA A 18 -9.33 13.71 -5.88
CA ALA A 18 -8.46 13.58 -7.05
C ALA A 18 -9.24 13.13 -8.29
N LEU A 19 -10.06 12.09 -8.18
CA LEU A 19 -10.85 11.56 -9.30
C LEU A 19 -11.93 12.53 -9.77
N TRP A 20 -12.58 13.24 -8.84
CA TRP A 20 -13.55 14.29 -9.18
C TRP A 20 -12.91 15.43 -9.97
N LYS A 21 -11.68 15.82 -9.62
CA LYS A 21 -10.91 16.83 -10.35
C LYS A 21 -10.44 16.33 -11.72
N GLU A 22 -10.14 15.04 -11.86
CA GLU A 22 -9.55 14.48 -13.08
C GLU A 22 -10.59 14.23 -14.18
N ASN A 23 -11.77 13.65 -13.89
CA ASN A 23 -12.92 13.55 -14.81
C ASN A 23 -14.15 12.89 -14.15
N ASN A 24 -15.36 13.45 -14.33
CA ASN A 24 -16.60 12.90 -13.77
C ASN A 24 -16.96 11.49 -14.31
N ARG A 25 -16.41 11.09 -15.48
CA ARG A 25 -16.59 9.74 -16.05
C ARG A 25 -15.95 8.61 -15.24
N GLN A 26 -15.02 8.93 -14.34
CA GLN A 26 -14.31 7.93 -13.52
C GLN A 26 -14.83 7.84 -12.09
N VAL A 27 -15.94 8.52 -11.74
CA VAL A 27 -16.52 8.47 -10.38
C VAL A 27 -16.87 7.05 -9.93
N TRP A 28 -17.17 6.13 -10.85
CA TRP A 28 -17.40 4.71 -10.52
C TRP A 28 -16.18 4.03 -9.87
N VAL A 29 -14.96 4.51 -10.14
CA VAL A 29 -13.72 4.06 -9.48
C VAL A 29 -13.78 4.32 -7.97
N PHE A 30 -14.42 5.40 -7.54
CA PHE A 30 -14.63 5.68 -6.13
C PHE A 30 -15.53 4.64 -5.46
N ALA A 31 -16.62 4.23 -6.12
CA ALA A 31 -17.48 3.17 -5.62
C ALA A 31 -16.70 1.86 -5.46
N VAL A 32 -15.82 1.54 -6.41
CA VAL A 32 -14.94 0.36 -6.34
C VAL A 32 -13.96 0.46 -5.18
N ILE A 33 -13.31 1.61 -4.98
CA ILE A 33 -12.40 1.84 -3.84
C ILE A 33 -13.17 1.67 -2.52
N LEU A 34 -14.37 2.23 -2.41
CA LEU A 34 -15.21 2.11 -1.22
C LEU A 34 -15.60 0.65 -0.96
N ILE A 35 -16.03 -0.08 -1.99
CA ILE A 35 -16.35 -1.51 -1.91
C ILE A 35 -15.13 -2.31 -1.47
N ALA A 36 -13.95 -2.04 -2.05
CA ALA A 36 -12.71 -2.72 -1.70
C ALA A 36 -12.32 -2.45 -0.24
N THR A 37 -12.47 -1.22 0.26
CA THR A 37 -12.22 -0.86 1.65
C THR A 37 -13.20 -1.56 2.59
N ILE A 38 -14.48 -1.60 2.25
CA ILE A 38 -15.49 -2.34 3.03
C ILE A 38 -15.17 -3.84 3.03
N LEU A 39 -14.84 -4.42 1.88
CA LEU A 39 -14.49 -5.83 1.74
C LEU A 39 -13.26 -6.17 2.58
N LYS A 40 -12.20 -5.36 2.50
CA LYS A 40 -10.99 -5.49 3.33
C LYS A 40 -11.33 -5.45 4.82
N ARG A 41 -12.22 -4.55 5.23
CA ARG A 41 -12.65 -4.43 6.63
C ARG A 41 -13.48 -5.63 7.09
N SER A 42 -14.42 -6.09 6.27
CA SER A 42 -15.25 -7.26 6.54
C SER A 42 -14.42 -8.55 6.58
N ALA A 43 -13.43 -8.69 5.69
CA ALA A 43 -12.46 -9.78 5.73
C ALA A 43 -11.67 -9.82 7.04
N GLY A 44 -11.60 -8.70 7.78
CA GLY A 44 -11.04 -8.63 9.13
C GLY A 44 -11.64 -9.62 10.13
N MET A 45 -12.85 -10.13 9.89
CA MET A 45 -13.44 -11.20 10.70
C MET A 45 -12.65 -12.51 10.63
N LEU A 46 -11.95 -12.76 9.51
CA LEU A 46 -11.10 -13.94 9.31
C LEU A 46 -9.72 -13.79 9.96
N ARG A 47 -9.37 -12.60 10.45
CA ARG A 47 -8.05 -12.30 11.01
C ARG A 47 -7.62 -13.27 12.11
N PRO A 48 -8.43 -13.60 13.14
CA PRO A 48 -7.98 -14.51 14.20
C PRO A 48 -7.57 -15.88 13.67
N THR A 49 -8.31 -16.40 12.69
CA THR A 49 -8.04 -17.70 12.06
C THR A 49 -6.84 -17.64 11.13
N LEU A 50 -6.74 -16.64 10.26
CA LEU A 50 -5.67 -16.57 9.27
C LEU A 50 -4.33 -16.09 9.86
N GLN A 51 -4.37 -15.34 10.97
CA GLN A 51 -3.18 -14.88 11.67
C GLN A 51 -2.50 -16.02 12.46
N SER A 52 -3.21 -17.12 12.75
CA SER A 52 -2.60 -18.30 13.38
C SER A 52 -1.71 -19.10 12.42
N ILE A 53 -1.93 -18.96 11.11
CA ILE A 53 -1.13 -19.59 10.07
C ILE A 53 0.09 -18.72 9.80
N ARG A 54 1.21 -19.07 10.44
CA ARG A 54 2.49 -18.38 10.28
C ARG A 54 3.22 -18.89 9.03
N LEU A 55 3.73 -17.97 8.22
CA LEU A 55 4.54 -18.26 7.04
C LEU A 55 6.03 -18.30 7.38
N PHE A 56 6.48 -17.39 8.25
CA PHE A 56 7.82 -17.37 8.81
C PHE A 56 7.81 -16.72 10.19
N ASP A 57 8.87 -16.91 10.97
CA ASP A 57 9.02 -16.25 12.26
C ASP A 57 9.58 -14.83 12.07
N ALA A 58 8.80 -13.84 12.48
CA ALA A 58 9.18 -12.43 12.44
C ALA A 58 9.80 -11.94 13.76
N SER A 59 9.95 -12.82 14.77
CA SER A 59 10.19 -12.44 16.17
C SER A 59 11.46 -11.60 16.43
N GLY A 60 12.54 -11.81 15.68
CA GLY A 60 13.83 -11.10 15.89
C GLY A 60 14.06 -9.95 14.91
N PHE A 61 14.71 -10.25 13.79
CA PHE A 61 15.16 -9.25 12.82
C PHE A 61 14.04 -8.35 12.27
N TYR A 62 12.86 -8.91 12.01
CA TYR A 62 11.76 -8.13 11.41
C TYR A 62 11.25 -7.05 12.37
N HIS A 63 11.04 -7.38 13.65
CA HIS A 63 10.63 -6.39 14.65
C HIS A 63 11.72 -5.34 14.89
N GLU A 64 12.97 -5.77 15.06
CA GLU A 64 14.11 -4.87 15.23
C GLU A 64 14.23 -3.89 14.04
N PHE A 65 14.17 -4.40 12.80
CA PHE A 65 14.26 -3.56 11.61
C PHE A 65 13.18 -2.48 11.56
N PHE A 66 11.92 -2.81 11.87
CA PHE A 66 10.81 -1.85 11.82
C PHE A 66 10.75 -0.90 13.02
N ASP A 67 11.31 -1.28 14.17
CA ASP A 67 11.43 -0.40 15.34
C ASP A 67 12.37 0.78 15.06
N HIS A 68 13.28 0.63 14.10
CA HIS A 68 14.13 1.69 13.55
C HIS A 68 13.46 2.53 12.46
N PHE A 69 12.13 2.53 12.33
CA PHE A 69 11.39 3.42 11.41
C PHE A 69 10.58 4.47 12.19
N GLY A 70 11.25 5.07 13.17
CA GLY A 70 10.73 6.12 14.05
C GLY A 70 9.94 5.59 15.25
N PRO A 71 9.67 6.46 16.25
CA PRO A 71 10.03 7.87 16.27
C PRO A 71 11.44 8.15 16.82
N LYS A 72 12.17 7.16 17.34
CA LYS A 72 13.49 7.40 17.96
C LYS A 72 14.60 7.62 16.93
N ASP A 73 14.69 6.72 15.97
CA ASP A 73 15.68 6.77 14.91
C ASP A 73 15.08 6.29 13.58
N PHE A 74 15.80 6.55 12.50
CA PHE A 74 15.56 5.97 11.19
C PHE A 74 16.80 5.19 10.75
N MET A 75 16.71 3.86 10.75
CA MET A 75 17.83 2.96 10.47
C MET A 75 19.07 3.26 11.33
N GLY A 76 18.86 3.55 12.62
CA GLY A 76 19.93 3.89 13.56
C GLY A 76 20.40 5.35 13.54
N ILE A 77 19.85 6.19 12.66
CA ILE A 77 20.12 7.64 12.64
C ILE A 77 19.13 8.36 13.56
N PRO A 78 19.57 9.07 14.62
CA PRO A 78 18.67 9.80 15.51
C PRO A 78 17.80 10.80 14.74
N LEU A 79 16.49 10.81 15.03
CA LEU A 79 15.55 11.62 14.25
C LEU A 79 15.47 13.07 14.69
N HIS A 80 15.64 13.38 15.98
CA HIS A 80 15.46 14.74 16.49
C HIS A 80 16.32 15.77 15.73
N GLY A 81 15.66 16.75 15.10
CA GLY A 81 16.32 17.78 14.29
C GLY A 81 16.79 17.32 12.90
N ALA A 82 16.72 16.04 12.56
CA ALA A 82 17.16 15.46 11.28
C ALA A 82 16.11 15.63 10.16
N TRP A 83 15.70 16.88 9.88
CA TRP A 83 14.69 17.23 8.86
C TRP A 83 14.98 16.68 7.46
N TRP A 84 16.26 16.50 7.12
CA TRP A 84 16.67 15.92 5.84
C TRP A 84 16.16 14.49 5.64
N ILE A 85 15.90 13.73 6.72
CA ILE A 85 15.35 12.37 6.64
C ILE A 85 13.93 12.39 6.07
N LEU A 86 13.13 13.43 6.35
CA LEU A 86 11.79 13.56 5.76
C LEU A 86 11.88 13.79 4.24
N VAL A 87 12.83 14.62 3.81
CA VAL A 87 13.07 14.86 2.37
C VAL A 87 13.56 13.58 1.70
N TYR A 88 14.53 12.90 2.31
CA TYR A 88 15.02 11.60 1.85
C TYR A 88 13.88 10.58 1.72
N TYR A 89 13.03 10.47 2.75
CA TYR A 89 11.89 9.55 2.74
C TYR A 89 10.92 9.87 1.61
N VAL A 90 10.55 11.14 1.43
CA VAL A 90 9.64 11.56 0.34
C VAL A 90 10.23 11.20 -1.02
N VAL A 91 11.50 11.51 -1.27
CA VAL A 91 12.12 11.25 -2.58
C VAL A 91 12.29 9.74 -2.81
N VAL A 92 12.91 9.03 -1.87
CA VAL A 92 13.28 7.63 -2.07
C VAL A 92 12.07 6.71 -1.98
N ILE A 93 11.22 6.89 -0.96
CA ILE A 93 10.08 6.01 -0.74
C ILE A 93 8.90 6.40 -1.62
N LEU A 94 8.51 7.67 -1.68
CA LEU A 94 7.31 8.03 -2.43
C LEU A 94 7.57 8.09 -3.94
N VAL A 95 8.72 8.60 -4.38
CA VAL A 95 9.01 8.72 -5.82
C VAL A 95 9.68 7.47 -6.37
N CYS A 96 10.85 7.09 -5.83
CA CYS A 96 11.62 5.99 -6.42
C CYS A 96 11.01 4.61 -6.14
N ASN A 97 10.51 4.38 -4.92
CA ASN A 97 9.90 3.10 -4.55
C ASN A 97 8.45 3.02 -5.04
N ILE A 98 7.52 3.83 -4.51
CA ILE A 98 6.11 3.74 -4.88
C ILE A 98 5.88 4.07 -6.36
N GLY A 99 6.46 5.17 -6.85
CA GLY A 99 6.35 5.53 -8.26
C GLY A 99 6.97 4.47 -9.17
N GLY A 100 8.17 3.99 -8.85
CA GLY A 100 8.83 2.92 -9.60
C GLY A 100 8.03 1.60 -9.59
N GLU A 101 7.49 1.23 -8.43
CA GLU A 101 6.68 0.04 -8.25
C GLU A 101 5.40 0.10 -9.11
N GLU A 102 4.69 1.22 -9.08
CA GLU A 102 3.46 1.39 -9.86
C GLU A 102 3.73 1.43 -11.37
N LEU A 103 4.80 2.10 -11.79
CA LEU A 103 5.23 2.09 -13.20
C LEU A 103 5.62 0.68 -13.66
N TRP A 104 6.32 -0.08 -12.83
CA TRP A 104 6.69 -1.45 -13.16
C TRP A 104 5.49 -2.40 -13.18
N TRP A 105 4.79 -2.53 -12.07
CA TRP A 105 3.73 -3.54 -11.93
C TRP A 105 2.50 -3.17 -12.75
N ARG A 106 1.98 -1.95 -12.64
CA ARG A 106 0.71 -1.55 -13.26
C ARG A 106 0.92 -0.83 -14.59
N GLY A 107 2.08 -0.18 -14.78
CA GLY A 107 2.46 0.45 -16.04
C GLY A 107 3.05 -0.50 -17.08
N TYR A 108 3.80 -1.54 -16.66
CA TYR A 108 4.51 -2.43 -17.58
C TYR A 108 4.06 -3.89 -17.54
N VAL A 109 3.99 -4.51 -16.36
CA VAL A 109 3.68 -5.95 -16.20
C VAL A 109 2.19 -6.24 -16.45
N LEU A 110 1.29 -5.48 -15.81
CA LEU A 110 -0.16 -5.66 -15.94
C LEU A 110 -0.63 -5.62 -17.40
N PRO A 111 -0.29 -4.62 -18.24
CA PRO A 111 -0.70 -4.60 -19.64
C PRO A 111 -0.23 -5.80 -20.46
N ARG A 112 0.90 -6.42 -20.08
CA ARG A 112 1.41 -7.64 -20.74
C ARG A 112 0.66 -8.88 -20.30
N GLN A 113 0.32 -8.97 -19.02
CA GLN A 113 -0.52 -10.05 -18.51
C GLN A 113 -1.93 -9.97 -19.11
N GLU A 114 -2.43 -8.77 -19.44
CA GLU A 114 -3.71 -8.59 -20.14
C GLU A 114 -3.73 -9.30 -21.51
N LEU A 115 -2.58 -9.41 -22.19
CA LEU A 115 -2.48 -10.13 -23.46
C LEU A 115 -2.69 -11.64 -23.29
N ALA A 116 -2.39 -12.19 -22.11
CA ALA A 116 -2.51 -13.62 -21.82
C ALA A 116 -3.81 -13.99 -21.09
N SER A 117 -4.28 -13.13 -20.18
CA SER A 117 -5.40 -13.44 -19.26
C SER A 117 -6.61 -12.52 -19.43
N GLY A 118 -6.57 -11.57 -20.36
CA GLY A 118 -7.71 -10.74 -20.77
C GLY A 118 -8.37 -9.98 -19.62
N GLN A 119 -9.69 -10.07 -19.52
CA GLN A 119 -10.49 -9.30 -18.57
C GLN A 119 -10.33 -9.71 -17.10
N ALA A 120 -9.85 -10.93 -16.83
CA ALA A 120 -9.65 -11.44 -15.47
C ALA A 120 -8.25 -11.14 -14.91
N THR A 121 -7.39 -10.48 -15.71
CA THR A 121 -5.99 -10.22 -15.38
C THR A 121 -5.79 -9.54 -14.03
N TRP A 122 -6.65 -8.58 -13.66
CA TRP A 122 -6.56 -7.88 -12.38
C TRP A 122 -6.58 -8.81 -11.15
N VAL A 123 -7.30 -9.93 -11.21
CA VAL A 123 -7.31 -10.92 -10.11
C VAL A 123 -5.95 -11.60 -10.01
N ILE A 124 -5.47 -12.12 -11.13
CA ILE A 124 -4.19 -12.84 -11.23
C ILE A 124 -3.04 -11.91 -10.83
N HIS A 125 -3.02 -10.69 -11.37
CA HIS A 125 -2.01 -9.69 -11.08
C HIS A 125 -2.00 -9.31 -9.60
N GLY A 126 -3.17 -9.05 -9.01
CA GLY A 126 -3.27 -8.71 -7.59
C GLY A 126 -2.81 -9.82 -6.65
N ILE A 127 -3.09 -11.08 -7.00
CA ILE A 127 -2.60 -12.25 -6.26
C ILE A 127 -1.08 -12.37 -6.40
N LEU A 128 -0.55 -12.33 -7.62
CA LEU A 128 0.90 -12.45 -7.88
C LEU A 128 1.68 -11.32 -7.20
N TRP A 129 1.14 -10.11 -7.20
CA TRP A 129 1.74 -8.98 -6.50
C TRP A 129 1.75 -9.18 -4.97
N SER A 130 0.69 -9.77 -4.41
CA SER A 130 0.68 -10.17 -2.99
C SER A 130 1.71 -11.26 -2.69
N LEU A 131 1.83 -12.25 -3.58
CA LEU A 131 2.79 -13.35 -3.43
C LEU A 131 4.24 -12.86 -3.54
N PHE A 132 4.51 -11.88 -4.41
CA PHE A 132 5.82 -11.22 -4.50
C PHE A 132 6.26 -10.64 -3.15
N HIS A 133 5.31 -10.22 -2.32
CA HIS A 133 5.56 -9.64 -1.00
C HIS A 133 5.57 -10.66 0.15
N LEU A 134 5.53 -11.96 -0.12
CA LEU A 134 5.51 -12.98 0.93
C LEU A 134 6.67 -12.84 1.92
N PHE A 135 7.83 -12.35 1.49
CA PHE A 135 9.00 -12.13 2.34
C PHE A 135 8.78 -11.08 3.46
N MET A 136 7.74 -10.24 3.36
CA MET A 136 7.38 -9.25 4.39
C MET A 136 6.04 -9.55 5.08
N GLN A 137 5.48 -10.74 4.88
CA GLN A 137 4.16 -11.11 5.37
C GLN A 137 4.26 -12.29 6.35
N PRO A 138 4.39 -12.04 7.66
CA PRO A 138 4.63 -13.10 8.64
C PRO A 138 3.49 -14.11 8.73
N THR A 139 2.27 -13.69 8.40
CA THR A 139 1.06 -14.51 8.55
C THR A 139 0.26 -14.56 7.26
N LEU A 140 -0.54 -15.62 7.08
CA LEU A 140 -1.46 -15.73 5.95
C LEU A 140 -2.47 -14.57 5.91
N TRP A 141 -2.86 -14.03 7.07
CA TRP A 141 -3.70 -12.83 7.14
C TRP A 141 -3.05 -11.63 6.42
N ASP A 142 -1.74 -11.44 6.56
CA ASP A 142 -1.03 -10.35 5.90
C ASP A 142 -1.05 -10.50 4.37
N THR A 143 -0.85 -11.72 3.88
CA THR A 143 -0.98 -12.06 2.46
C THR A 143 -2.38 -11.83 1.91
N VAL A 144 -3.42 -12.28 2.63
CA VAL A 144 -4.81 -12.13 2.21
C VAL A 144 -5.22 -10.66 2.18
N ARG A 145 -4.91 -9.91 3.24
CA ARG A 145 -5.16 -8.46 3.31
C ARG A 145 -4.44 -7.70 2.19
N MET A 146 -3.20 -8.08 1.87
CA MET A 146 -2.44 -7.50 0.77
C MET A 146 -3.06 -7.83 -0.58
N ALA A 147 -3.48 -9.09 -0.79
CA ALA A 147 -4.12 -9.53 -2.02
C ALA A 147 -5.41 -8.76 -2.31
N ILE A 148 -6.27 -8.54 -1.30
CA ILE A 148 -7.50 -7.74 -1.47
C ILE A 148 -7.16 -6.33 -2.00
N THR A 149 -6.11 -5.71 -1.45
CA THR A 149 -5.66 -4.38 -1.88
C THR A 149 -5.07 -4.42 -3.30
N GLY A 150 -4.18 -5.39 -3.57
CA GLY A 150 -3.53 -5.55 -4.87
C GLY A 150 -4.53 -5.83 -5.99
N ILE A 151 -5.53 -6.67 -5.74
CA ILE A 151 -6.62 -6.98 -6.67
C ILE A 151 -7.43 -5.71 -6.99
N ALA A 152 -7.81 -4.95 -5.96
CA ALA A 152 -8.57 -3.71 -6.16
C ALA A 152 -7.79 -2.67 -6.98
N LEU A 153 -6.51 -2.43 -6.65
CA LEU A 153 -5.66 -1.50 -7.41
C LEU A 153 -5.44 -1.96 -8.85
N SER A 154 -5.20 -3.27 -9.06
CA SER A 154 -5.03 -3.84 -10.41
C SER A 154 -6.29 -3.69 -11.25
N PHE A 155 -7.46 -3.85 -10.64
CA PHE A 155 -8.73 -3.66 -11.32
C PHE A 155 -8.92 -2.20 -11.75
N VAL A 156 -8.64 -1.26 -10.86
CA VAL A 156 -8.71 0.17 -11.19
C VAL A 156 -7.73 0.49 -12.32
N ALA A 157 -6.46 0.11 -12.19
CA ALA A 157 -5.43 0.37 -13.21
C ALA A 157 -5.78 -0.24 -14.57
N GLN A 158 -6.27 -1.49 -14.60
CA GLN A 158 -6.68 -2.17 -15.84
C GLN A 158 -7.84 -1.44 -16.55
N ARG A 159 -8.75 -0.81 -15.79
CA ARG A 159 -9.93 -0.14 -16.35
C ARG A 159 -9.72 1.33 -16.68
N THR A 160 -8.92 2.04 -15.89
CA THR A 160 -8.59 3.46 -16.12
C THR A 160 -7.41 3.63 -17.07
N LYS A 161 -6.62 2.58 -17.29
CA LYS A 161 -5.34 2.63 -18.03
C LYS A 161 -4.39 3.69 -17.45
N SER A 162 -4.45 3.86 -16.12
CA SER A 162 -3.70 4.86 -15.38
C SER A 162 -3.09 4.25 -14.11
N THR A 163 -1.84 4.61 -13.82
CA THR A 163 -1.14 4.24 -12.59
C THR A 163 -1.38 5.24 -11.45
N TRP A 164 -1.94 6.43 -11.73
CA TRP A 164 -2.17 7.47 -10.72
C TRP A 164 -3.00 7.01 -9.52
N PRO A 165 -4.12 6.28 -9.69
CA PRO A 165 -4.87 5.76 -8.54
C PRO A 165 -4.03 4.85 -7.65
N GLY A 166 -3.15 4.04 -8.24
CA GLY A 166 -2.21 3.19 -7.52
C GLY A 166 -1.14 3.98 -6.78
N ILE A 167 -0.53 4.97 -7.43
CA ILE A 167 0.47 5.88 -6.81
C ILE A 167 -0.13 6.57 -5.59
N LEU A 168 -1.35 7.12 -5.72
CA LEU A 168 -2.06 7.75 -4.60
C LEU A 168 -2.39 6.74 -3.50
N GLY A 169 -2.97 5.59 -3.86
CA GLY A 169 -3.34 4.55 -2.90
C GLY A 169 -2.15 4.01 -2.09
N HIS A 170 -1.03 3.74 -2.76
CA HIS A 170 0.23 3.33 -2.13
C HIS A 170 0.81 4.43 -1.23
N SER A 171 0.77 5.69 -1.68
CA SER A 171 1.27 6.84 -0.89
C SER A 171 0.52 6.97 0.43
N PHE A 172 -0.82 6.86 0.42
CA PHE A 172 -1.60 6.87 1.64
C PHE A 172 -1.34 5.65 2.53
N GLY A 173 -1.12 4.48 1.94
CA GLY A 173 -0.75 3.26 2.65
C GLY A 173 0.56 3.37 3.44
N ASN A 174 1.48 4.23 3.00
CA ASN A 174 2.79 4.48 3.63
C ASN A 174 2.80 5.74 4.54
N LEU A 175 1.71 6.50 4.58
CA LEU A 175 1.62 7.74 5.37
C LEU A 175 1.90 7.52 6.86
N ALA A 176 1.56 6.35 7.40
CA ALA A 176 1.82 6.02 8.81
C ALA A 176 3.32 6.09 9.16
N PHE A 177 4.19 5.58 8.29
CA PHE A 177 5.65 5.66 8.48
C PHE A 177 6.13 7.10 8.41
N PHE A 178 5.67 7.87 7.41
CA PHE A 178 6.00 9.29 7.31
C PHE A 178 5.63 10.08 8.56
N LEU A 179 4.43 9.84 9.11
CA LEU A 179 3.97 10.50 10.34
C LEU A 179 4.81 10.11 11.56
N ASN A 180 5.29 8.87 11.65
CA ASN A 180 6.19 8.44 12.72
C ASN A 180 7.56 9.12 12.61
N LEU A 181 8.11 9.26 11.39
CA LEU A 181 9.34 10.01 11.17
C LEU A 181 9.17 11.48 11.53
N PHE A 182 8.07 12.10 11.09
CA PHE A 182 7.77 13.49 11.43
C PHE A 182 7.71 13.72 12.94
N ARG A 183 7.03 12.84 13.68
CA ARG A 183 7.01 12.88 15.15
C ARG A 183 8.41 12.79 15.72
N GLY A 184 9.25 11.88 15.22
CA GLY A 184 10.63 11.73 15.68
C GLY A 184 11.51 12.96 15.44
N VAL A 185 11.33 13.63 14.29
CA VAL A 185 12.10 14.84 13.97
C VAL A 185 11.72 16.03 14.87
N VAL A 186 10.44 16.12 15.25
CA VAL A 186 9.90 17.23 16.04
C VAL A 186 10.02 16.99 17.55
N SER A 187 10.07 15.73 18.00
CA SER A 187 10.14 15.41 19.42
C SER A 187 11.55 15.61 19.96
N PRO A 188 11.73 16.30 21.11
CA PRO A 188 13.03 16.54 21.72
C PRO A 188 13.70 15.27 22.26
#